data_AF-U7QE57-F1
#
_entry.id   AF-U7QE57-F1
#
_cell.length_a   1.000
_cell.length_b   1.000
_cell.length_c   1.000
_cell.angle_alpha   90.00
_cell.angle_beta   90.00
_cell.angle_gamma   90.00
#
_symmetry.space_group_name_H-M   'P 1'
#
loop_
_entity.id
_entity.type
_entity.pdbx_description
1 polymer ?
#
loop_
_entity_poly.entity_id
_entity_poly.type
_entity_poly.pdbx_seq_one_letter_code
_entity_poly.pdbx_strand_id
1 'polypeptide(L)'
;MPRLVFRSLRGIDDSFELGPRDTFSGLSFLSSIGNPGSGGEPTIRTKNQDFILGKRLYLKSSFDPEFQDDKQIQSHLGYVCAECKTNLDKTMFQEAVATSRDLKIAVPGSLYFLICEFLDMTPVSIISTQIDDVLIVRKTKRLPSNIRQKYRTSQDRQLHRQEYVDFLDASQYYPDVFQRMINKIKALIDNTSPSIENVLNRGHF
;
A
#
# COMPACT_ATOMS: atom_id res chain seq x y z
N MET A 1 2.60 -1.61 -12.22
CA MET A 1 3.36 -1.67 -10.96
C MET A 1 4.37 -2.83 -10.91
N PRO A 2 4.02 -4.13 -11.02
CA PRO A 2 4.99 -5.23 -10.86
C PRO A 2 6.21 -5.15 -11.80
N ARG A 3 5.98 -4.90 -13.10
CA ARG A 3 7.08 -4.74 -14.07
C ARG A 3 7.97 -3.52 -13.81
N LEU A 4 7.40 -2.44 -13.27
CA LEU A 4 8.15 -1.23 -12.93
C LEU A 4 9.10 -1.52 -11.78
N VAL A 5 8.57 -2.13 -10.70
CA VAL A 5 9.32 -2.44 -9.49
C VAL A 5 10.41 -3.48 -9.76
N PHE A 6 10.06 -4.61 -10.39
CA PHE A 6 11.01 -5.69 -10.68
C PHE A 6 12.20 -5.24 -11.55
N ARG A 7 11.97 -4.37 -12.55
CA ARG A 7 13.04 -3.89 -13.42
C ARG A 7 13.87 -2.75 -12.82
N SER A 8 13.32 -2.03 -11.85
CA SER A 8 13.94 -0.81 -11.34
C SER A 8 14.75 -1.03 -10.06
N LEU A 9 14.47 -2.10 -9.32
CA LEU A 9 15.09 -2.39 -8.04
C LEU A 9 16.14 -3.50 -8.19
N ARG A 10 17.25 -3.34 -7.46
CA ARG A 10 18.30 -4.37 -7.32
C ARG A 10 18.18 -4.94 -5.90
N GLY A 11 18.56 -6.22 -5.72
CA GLY A 11 18.54 -6.86 -4.40
C GLY A 11 17.20 -7.46 -3.96
N ILE A 12 16.22 -7.54 -4.86
CA ILE A 12 15.00 -8.34 -4.64
C ILE A 12 15.22 -9.69 -5.31
N ASP A 13 15.13 -10.76 -4.53
CA ASP A 13 15.22 -12.14 -5.01
C ASP A 13 13.81 -12.77 -5.14
N ASP A 14 13.77 -14.03 -5.56
CA ASP A 14 12.52 -14.78 -5.77
C ASP A 14 11.77 -15.12 -4.46
N SER A 15 12.33 -14.79 -3.29
CA SER A 15 11.63 -14.96 -2.01
C SER A 15 10.59 -13.86 -1.76
N PHE A 16 10.64 -12.76 -2.51
CA PHE A 16 9.66 -11.69 -2.44
C PHE A 16 8.48 -11.94 -3.39
N GLU A 17 7.29 -11.60 -2.92
CA GLU A 17 6.07 -11.66 -3.69
C GLU A 17 5.63 -10.25 -4.12
N LEU A 18 5.15 -10.14 -5.35
CA LEU A 18 4.74 -8.90 -5.99
C LEU A 18 3.29 -8.98 -6.49
N GLY A 19 2.53 -7.90 -6.32
CA GLY A 19 1.17 -7.78 -6.86
C GLY A 19 0.08 -7.63 -5.78
N PRO A 20 -1.21 -7.72 -6.16
CA PRO A 20 -2.31 -7.56 -5.21
C PRO A 20 -2.36 -8.73 -4.22
N ARG A 21 -2.39 -8.43 -2.92
CA ARG A 21 -2.41 -9.44 -1.85
C ARG A 21 -3.00 -8.87 -0.56
N ASP A 22 -3.46 -9.76 0.29
CA ASP A 22 -3.83 -9.46 1.66
C ASP A 22 -2.58 -9.44 2.56
N THR A 23 -2.35 -8.31 3.23
CA THR A 23 -1.26 -8.11 4.20
C THR A 23 -1.76 -8.21 5.63
N PHE A 24 -0.92 -8.73 6.51
CA PHE A 24 -1.16 -8.79 7.95
C PHE A 24 -1.40 -7.39 8.53
N SER A 25 -2.46 -7.23 9.32
CA SER A 25 -2.79 -5.98 10.04
C SER A 25 -3.03 -6.18 11.54
N GLY A 26 -3.13 -7.43 12.00
CA GLY A 26 -3.17 -7.72 13.43
C GLY A 26 -3.48 -9.17 13.75
N LEU A 27 -3.26 -9.52 15.02
CA LEU A 27 -3.52 -10.83 15.60
C LEU A 27 -4.34 -10.65 16.88
N SER A 28 -5.35 -11.48 17.08
CA SER A 28 -6.12 -11.51 18.33
C SER A 28 -6.51 -12.93 18.69
N PHE A 29 -6.56 -13.23 19.99
CA PHE A 29 -7.12 -14.48 20.50
C PHE A 29 -8.53 -14.19 21.03
N LEU A 30 -9.51 -14.97 20.59
CA LEU A 30 -10.91 -14.82 21.00
C LEU A 30 -11.28 -15.75 22.17
N SER A 31 -10.28 -16.28 22.86
CA SER A 31 -10.46 -17.09 24.07
C SER A 31 -11.01 -16.24 25.23
N SER A 32 -11.85 -16.85 26.05
CA SER A 32 -12.35 -16.25 27.30
C SER A 32 -12.22 -17.24 28.46
N ILE A 33 -12.39 -16.77 29.70
CA ILE A 33 -12.31 -17.64 30.88
C ILE A 33 -13.33 -18.80 30.82
N GLY A 34 -14.52 -18.57 30.23
CA GLY A 34 -15.56 -19.58 30.06
C GLY A 34 -15.46 -20.42 28.78
N ASN A 35 -14.58 -20.04 27.86
CA ASN A 35 -14.28 -20.78 26.64
C ASN A 35 -12.81 -20.54 26.29
N PRO A 36 -11.87 -21.33 26.85
CA PRO A 36 -10.45 -21.16 26.61
C PRO A 36 -10.07 -21.32 25.13
N GLY A 37 -10.96 -21.89 24.30
CA GLY A 37 -10.66 -22.38 22.97
C GLY A 37 -9.80 -23.65 23.04
N SER A 38 -9.90 -24.50 22.02
CA SER A 38 -8.93 -25.59 21.83
C SER A 38 -7.63 -25.04 21.26
N GLY A 39 -6.48 -25.35 21.85
CA GLY A 39 -5.16 -25.16 21.21
C GLY A 39 -4.73 -23.72 20.89
N GLY A 40 -5.36 -22.68 21.46
CA GLY A 40 -4.90 -21.29 21.29
C GLY A 40 -5.12 -20.73 19.88
N GLU A 41 -6.33 -20.89 19.32
CA GLU A 41 -6.65 -20.45 17.96
C GLU A 41 -6.58 -18.92 17.78
N PRO A 42 -5.65 -18.38 16.98
CA PRO A 42 -5.60 -16.97 16.67
C PRO A 42 -6.57 -16.61 15.55
N THR A 43 -7.06 -15.37 15.59
CA THR A 43 -7.69 -14.73 14.44
C THR A 43 -6.73 -13.69 13.86
N ILE A 44 -6.41 -13.83 12.58
CA ILE A 44 -5.64 -12.82 11.84
C ILE A 44 -6.59 -11.83 11.18
N ARG A 45 -6.27 -10.55 11.33
CA ARG A 45 -6.84 -9.49 10.51
C ARG A 45 -5.88 -9.20 9.37
N THR A 46 -6.43 -9.07 8.17
CA THR A 46 -5.69 -8.69 6.98
C THR A 46 -6.30 -7.46 6.32
N LYS A 47 -5.54 -6.83 5.43
CA LYS A 47 -6.00 -5.75 4.54
C LYS A 47 -5.61 -6.09 3.12
N ASN A 48 -6.58 -5.97 2.21
CA ASN A 48 -6.33 -6.12 0.79
C ASN A 48 -5.57 -4.89 0.27
N GLN A 49 -4.43 -5.13 -0.38
CA GLN A 49 -3.61 -4.08 -0.98
C GLN A 49 -3.63 -4.26 -2.50
N ASP A 50 -3.80 -3.18 -3.26
CA ASP A 50 -3.77 -3.20 -4.73
C ASP A 50 -2.38 -3.64 -5.25
N PHE A 51 -1.32 -3.37 -4.50
CA PHE A 51 0.03 -3.83 -4.79
C PHE A 51 0.87 -4.00 -3.53
N ILE A 52 1.60 -5.11 -3.43
CA ILE A 52 2.66 -5.30 -2.44
C ILE A 52 3.99 -5.63 -3.12
N LEU A 53 5.08 -5.27 -2.45
CA LEU A 53 6.35 -5.99 -2.41
C LEU A 53 6.49 -6.50 -0.99
N GLY A 54 6.40 -7.81 -0.81
CA GLY A 54 6.30 -8.41 0.52
C GLY A 54 6.84 -9.82 0.59
N LYS A 55 6.74 -10.41 1.78
CA LYS A 55 7.06 -11.83 2.01
C LYS A 55 5.89 -12.53 2.67
N ARG A 56 5.74 -13.81 2.36
CA ARG A 56 4.76 -14.66 3.04
C ARG A 56 5.21 -14.89 4.48
N LEU A 57 4.25 -14.81 5.39
CA LEU A 57 4.40 -15.03 6.82
C LEU A 57 3.65 -16.28 7.22
N TYR A 58 4.30 -17.14 7.99
CA TYR A 58 3.71 -18.32 8.62
C TYR A 58 3.72 -18.11 10.12
N LEU A 59 2.56 -18.25 10.76
CA LEU A 59 2.38 -18.15 12.21
C LEU A 59 1.88 -19.48 12.74
N LYS A 60 2.43 -19.89 13.89
CA LYS A 60 2.07 -21.11 14.60
C LYS A 60 1.73 -20.74 16.04
N SER A 61 0.60 -21.19 16.57
CA SER A 61 0.24 -21.04 17.99
C SER A 61 -0.23 -22.37 18.57
N SER A 62 0.01 -22.55 19.87
CA SER A 62 -0.52 -23.68 20.63
C SER A 62 -0.55 -23.32 22.12
N PHE A 63 -1.36 -24.04 22.90
CA PHE A 63 -1.22 -24.09 24.37
C PHE A 63 -0.26 -25.20 24.83
N ASP A 64 0.08 -26.13 23.94
CA ASP A 64 1.08 -27.16 24.19
C ASP A 64 2.48 -26.62 23.85
N PRO A 65 3.44 -26.61 24.79
CA PRO A 65 4.81 -26.17 24.52
C PRO A 65 5.52 -26.99 23.42
N GLU A 66 5.10 -28.24 23.21
CA GLU A 66 5.61 -29.10 22.14
C GLU A 66 4.87 -28.91 20.80
N PHE A 67 3.84 -28.05 20.78
CA PHE A 67 3.02 -27.75 19.61
C PHE A 67 2.43 -28.99 18.92
N GLN A 68 1.94 -29.97 19.69
CA GLN A 68 1.31 -31.17 19.12
C GLN A 68 -0.13 -30.90 18.65
N ASP A 69 -0.84 -29.98 19.32
CA ASP A 69 -2.15 -29.45 18.90
C ASP A 69 -2.01 -27.97 18.56
N ASP A 70 -1.37 -27.70 17.42
CA ASP A 70 -1.10 -26.35 16.96
C ASP A 70 -2.07 -25.86 15.88
N LYS A 71 -2.17 -24.54 15.76
CA LYS A 71 -2.83 -23.87 14.65
C LYS A 71 -1.82 -23.10 13.83
N GLN A 72 -1.82 -23.40 12.54
CA GLN A 72 -1.00 -22.70 11.55
C GLN A 72 -1.87 -21.75 10.75
N ILE A 73 -1.39 -20.51 10.60
CA ILE A 73 -2.05 -19.50 9.79
C ILE A 73 -0.99 -18.84 8.90
N GLN A 74 -1.42 -18.41 7.73
CA GLN A 74 -0.57 -17.73 6.75
C GLN A 74 -1.07 -16.32 6.48
N SER A 75 -0.15 -15.41 6.22
CA SER A 75 -0.42 -14.03 5.79
C SER A 75 0.76 -13.48 4.98
N HIS A 76 0.79 -12.17 4.74
CA HIS A 76 1.92 -11.50 4.07
C HIS A 76 2.35 -10.27 4.87
N LEU A 77 3.66 -10.08 5.01
CA LEU A 77 4.23 -8.82 5.44
C LEU A 77 4.50 -7.96 4.20
N GLY A 78 3.84 -6.81 4.11
CA GLY A 78 4.07 -5.84 3.05
C GLY A 78 5.18 -4.86 3.45
N TYR A 79 6.31 -4.90 2.75
CA TYR A 79 7.40 -3.94 2.96
C TYR A 79 7.22 -2.69 2.10
N VAL A 80 6.61 -2.84 0.93
CA VAL A 80 6.05 -1.73 0.15
C VAL A 80 4.63 -2.08 -0.21
N CYS A 81 3.69 -1.22 0.14
CA CYS A 81 2.28 -1.35 -0.20
C CYS A 81 1.84 -0.13 -0.99
N ALA A 82 0.93 -0.32 -1.93
CA ALA A 82 0.32 0.78 -2.66
C ALA A 82 -1.15 0.53 -2.94
N GLU A 83 -1.95 1.58 -2.78
CA GLU A 83 -3.32 1.66 -3.25
C GLU A 83 -3.36 2.39 -4.59
N CYS A 84 -4.06 1.82 -5.57
CA CYS A 84 -4.15 2.34 -6.94
C CYS A 84 -5.59 2.75 -7.24
N LYS A 85 -5.87 4.06 -7.30
CA LYS A 85 -7.23 4.58 -7.54
C LYS A 85 -7.30 5.43 -8.80
N THR A 86 -8.43 5.43 -9.49
CA THR A 86 -8.64 6.33 -10.63
C THR A 86 -8.69 7.79 -10.18
N ASN A 87 -9.27 8.08 -9.02
CA ASN A 87 -9.32 9.42 -8.45
C ASN A 87 -9.05 9.38 -6.95
N LEU A 88 -8.62 10.51 -6.41
CA LEU A 88 -8.45 10.71 -4.97
C LEU A 88 -9.49 11.68 -4.43
N ASP A 89 -10.48 11.18 -3.69
CA ASP A 89 -11.42 11.99 -2.93
C ASP A 89 -11.10 11.97 -1.41
N LYS A 90 -11.82 12.80 -0.64
CA LYS A 90 -11.58 12.95 0.80
C LYS A 90 -11.81 11.65 1.58
N THR A 91 -12.82 10.87 1.22
CA THR A 91 -13.16 9.63 1.93
C THR A 91 -12.08 8.58 1.70
N MET A 92 -11.69 8.40 0.43
CA MET A 92 -10.58 7.51 0.07
C MET A 92 -9.27 7.90 0.76
N PHE A 93 -8.98 9.20 0.86
CA PHE A 93 -7.80 9.67 1.59
C PHE A 93 -7.85 9.29 3.08
N GLN A 94 -8.98 9.45 3.76
CA GLN A 94 -9.10 9.09 5.18
C GLN A 94 -8.98 7.56 5.41
N GLU A 95 -9.54 6.75 4.52
CA GLU A 95 -9.38 5.30 4.55
C GLU A 95 -7.92 4.88 4.34
N ALA A 96 -7.21 5.55 3.42
CA ALA A 96 -5.79 5.34 3.21
C ALA A 96 -4.95 5.73 4.43
N VAL A 97 -5.32 6.81 5.15
CA VAL A 97 -4.66 7.20 6.40
C VAL A 97 -4.81 6.09 7.46
N ALA A 98 -6.03 5.57 7.66
CA ALA A 98 -6.25 4.47 8.60
C ALA A 98 -5.47 3.20 8.21
N THR A 99 -5.50 2.84 6.92
CA THR A 99 -4.81 1.65 6.40
C THR A 99 -3.29 1.77 6.55
N SER A 100 -2.71 2.95 6.26
CA SER A 100 -1.28 3.20 6.44
C SER A 100 -0.85 3.05 7.90
N ARG A 101 -1.70 3.47 8.84
CA ARG A 101 -1.45 3.32 10.28
C ARG A 101 -1.46 1.84 10.68
N ASP A 102 -2.47 1.08 10.27
CA ASP A 102 -2.56 -0.35 10.57
C ASP A 102 -1.35 -1.11 10.00
N LEU A 103 -0.97 -0.79 8.76
CA LEU A 103 0.19 -1.38 8.10
C LEU A 103 1.48 -1.10 8.87
N LYS A 104 1.72 0.16 9.28
CA LYS A 104 2.96 0.52 10.00
C LYS A 104 2.96 0.08 11.46
N ILE A 105 1.80 -0.21 12.06
CA ILE A 105 1.74 -0.94 13.33
C ILE A 105 2.22 -2.38 13.14
N ALA A 106 1.81 -3.03 12.04
CA ALA A 106 2.23 -4.40 11.71
C ALA A 106 3.69 -4.49 11.24
N VAL A 107 4.13 -3.53 10.42
CA VAL A 107 5.45 -3.47 9.79
C VAL A 107 5.95 -2.01 9.84
N PRO A 108 6.63 -1.59 10.93
CA PRO A 108 7.05 -0.19 11.12
C PRO A 108 7.90 0.39 9.99
N GLY A 109 8.75 -0.44 9.38
CA GLY A 109 9.60 -0.06 8.25
C GLY A 109 8.91 -0.11 6.88
N SER A 110 7.62 -0.40 6.81
CA SER A 110 6.91 -0.45 5.53
C SER A 110 6.76 0.92 4.88
N LEU A 111 6.77 0.94 3.55
CA LEU A 111 6.36 2.09 2.76
C LEU A 111 4.92 1.93 2.28
N TYR A 112 4.13 2.98 2.39
CA TYR A 112 2.74 3.03 1.95
C TYR A 112 2.51 4.19 0.98
N PHE A 113 2.07 3.85 -0.24
CA PHE A 113 1.82 4.81 -1.31
C PHE A 113 0.34 4.86 -1.68
N LEU A 114 -0.16 6.07 -1.96
CA LEU A 114 -1.45 6.25 -2.60
C LEU A 114 -1.23 6.76 -4.02
N ILE A 115 -1.51 5.92 -5.02
CA ILE A 115 -1.27 6.19 -6.43
C ILE A 115 -2.60 6.47 -7.09
N CYS A 116 -2.81 7.70 -7.52
CA CYS A 116 -4.07 8.14 -8.11
C CYS A 116 -3.86 8.78 -9.47
N GLU A 117 -4.76 8.53 -10.42
CA GLU A 117 -4.67 9.20 -11.71
C GLU A 117 -5.05 10.68 -11.59
N PHE A 118 -6.18 10.97 -10.95
CA PHE A 118 -6.74 12.31 -10.84
C PHE A 118 -6.95 12.76 -9.39
N LEU A 119 -6.77 14.05 -9.12
CA LEU A 119 -7.10 14.66 -7.82
C LEU A 119 -8.56 15.15 -7.78
N ASP A 120 -9.34 14.73 -6.79
CA ASP A 120 -10.77 15.05 -6.61
C ASP A 120 -11.06 15.55 -5.18
N MET A 121 -10.08 16.23 -4.58
CA MET A 121 -10.20 16.88 -3.28
C MET A 121 -9.25 18.08 -3.17
N THR A 122 -9.45 18.92 -2.17
CA THR A 122 -8.46 19.92 -1.78
C THR A 122 -7.23 19.21 -1.21
N PRO A 123 -6.01 19.51 -1.70
CA PRO A 123 -4.78 18.93 -1.14
C PRO A 123 -4.67 19.20 0.36
N VAL A 124 -4.25 18.19 1.10
CA VAL A 124 -3.96 18.26 2.52
C VAL A 124 -2.55 17.76 2.79
N SER A 125 -1.93 18.24 3.87
CA SER A 125 -0.61 17.75 4.28
C SER A 125 -0.70 16.29 4.72
N ILE A 126 0.27 15.49 4.30
CA ILE A 126 0.43 14.09 4.72
C ILE A 126 1.42 13.93 5.88
N ILE A 127 2.06 15.01 6.33
CA ILE A 127 3.11 14.99 7.37
C ILE A 127 2.59 14.41 8.69
N SER A 128 1.33 14.66 9.02
CA SER A 128 0.69 14.13 10.23
C SER A 128 0.15 12.69 10.08
N THR A 129 0.38 12.05 8.94
CA THR A 129 -0.15 10.73 8.60
C THR A 129 0.98 9.71 8.50
N GLN A 130 0.63 8.43 8.33
CA GLN A 130 1.59 7.35 8.06
C GLN A 130 1.70 7.00 6.57
N ILE A 131 1.19 7.87 5.69
CA ILE A 131 1.36 7.72 4.23
C ILE A 131 2.72 8.28 3.83
N ASP A 132 3.52 7.50 3.11
CA ASP A 132 4.87 7.92 2.70
C ASP A 132 4.87 8.81 1.46
N ASP A 133 3.89 8.65 0.57
CA ASP A 133 3.66 9.57 -0.54
C ASP A 133 2.25 9.42 -1.14
N VAL A 134 1.74 10.52 -1.68
CA VAL A 134 0.51 10.55 -2.49
C VAL A 134 0.89 11.02 -3.89
N LEU A 135 0.68 10.16 -4.88
CA LEU A 135 1.15 10.35 -6.24
C LEU A 135 -0.02 10.58 -7.18
N ILE A 136 -0.13 11.80 -7.71
CA ILE A 136 -1.09 12.11 -8.78
C ILE A 136 -0.39 11.92 -10.12
N VAL A 137 -0.50 10.72 -10.69
CA VAL A 137 0.36 10.28 -11.80
C VAL A 137 0.08 11.01 -13.12
N ARG A 138 -1.10 11.65 -13.26
CA ARG A 138 -1.42 12.52 -14.40
C ARG A 138 -1.28 14.01 -14.12
N LYS A 139 -0.86 14.39 -12.89
CA LYS A 139 -0.76 15.80 -12.43
C LYS A 139 -2.01 16.65 -12.71
N THR A 140 -3.19 16.03 -12.76
CA THR A 140 -4.42 16.67 -13.25
C THR A 140 -5.56 16.49 -12.25
N LYS A 141 -6.45 17.49 -12.15
CA LYS A 141 -7.70 17.37 -11.38
C LYS A 141 -8.70 16.50 -12.14
N ARG A 142 -9.54 15.77 -11.41
CA ARG A 142 -10.64 15.03 -12.02
C ARG A 142 -11.62 16.00 -12.66
N LEU A 143 -12.26 15.59 -13.76
CA LEU A 143 -13.39 16.31 -14.31
C LEU A 143 -14.47 16.54 -13.23
N PRO A 144 -14.92 17.79 -13.02
CA PRO A 144 -15.97 18.12 -12.07
C PRO A 144 -17.25 17.33 -12.31
N SER A 145 -18.04 17.10 -11.25
CA SER A 145 -19.25 16.27 -11.30
C SER A 145 -20.28 16.78 -12.32
N ASN A 146 -20.47 18.10 -12.43
CA ASN A 146 -21.37 18.72 -13.40
C ASN A 146 -20.97 18.45 -14.86
N ILE A 147 -19.67 18.35 -15.15
CA ILE A 147 -19.18 17.97 -16.47
C ILE A 147 -19.35 16.46 -16.69
N ARG A 148 -19.02 15.64 -15.68
CA ARG A 148 -19.17 14.17 -15.77
C ARG A 148 -20.60 13.71 -15.98
N GLN A 149 -21.60 14.48 -15.57
CA GLN A 149 -23.01 14.19 -15.84
C GLN A 149 -23.32 14.11 -17.34
N LYS A 150 -22.56 14.81 -18.18
CA LYS A 150 -22.66 14.72 -19.65
C LYS A 150 -22.16 13.39 -20.23
N TYR A 151 -21.63 12.48 -19.42
CA TYR A 151 -21.08 11.19 -19.85
C TYR A 151 -21.87 10.00 -19.27
N ARG A 152 -23.11 10.24 -18.81
CA ARG A 152 -23.89 9.28 -18.02
C ARG A 152 -24.35 8.09 -18.86
N THR A 153 -24.88 8.31 -20.05
CA THR A 153 -25.34 7.22 -20.93
C THR A 153 -24.29 6.81 -21.96
N SER A 154 -24.49 5.64 -22.59
CA SER A 154 -23.62 5.19 -23.69
C SER A 154 -23.63 6.18 -24.86
N GLN A 155 -24.81 6.70 -25.21
CA GLN A 155 -24.99 7.67 -26.28
C GLN A 155 -24.25 8.98 -25.98
N ASP A 156 -24.36 9.51 -24.74
CA ASP A 156 -23.66 10.74 -24.37
C ASP A 156 -22.14 10.55 -24.40
N ARG A 157 -21.63 9.38 -23.98
CA ARG A 157 -20.20 9.06 -24.06
C ARG A 157 -19.69 9.01 -25.50
N GLN A 158 -20.50 8.53 -26.43
CA GLN A 158 -20.15 8.54 -27.86
C GLN A 158 -20.13 9.97 -28.41
N LEU A 159 -21.13 10.78 -28.04
CA LEU A 159 -21.23 12.18 -28.44
C LEU A 159 -20.03 13.02 -27.95
N HIS A 160 -19.67 12.88 -26.67
CA HIS A 160 -18.59 13.63 -26.04
C HIS A 160 -17.23 12.91 -26.08
N ARG A 161 -17.09 11.86 -26.91
CA ARG A 161 -15.88 11.03 -26.92
C ARG A 161 -14.62 11.84 -27.20
N GLN A 162 -14.68 12.74 -28.17
CA GLN A 162 -13.51 13.53 -28.57
C GLN A 162 -13.04 14.45 -27.43
N GLU A 163 -13.97 15.14 -26.77
CA GLU A 163 -13.66 15.98 -25.61
C GLU A 163 -12.94 15.20 -24.49
N TYR A 164 -13.37 13.97 -24.24
CA TYR A 164 -12.74 13.12 -23.23
C TYR A 164 -11.36 12.60 -23.67
N VAL A 165 -11.19 12.29 -24.97
CA VAL A 165 -9.88 11.93 -25.54
C VAL A 165 -8.91 13.10 -25.41
N ASP A 166 -9.32 14.30 -25.81
CA ASP A 166 -8.49 15.51 -25.71
C ASP A 166 -8.09 15.79 -24.25
N PHE A 167 -9.01 15.57 -23.30
CA PHE A 167 -8.71 15.65 -21.87
C PHE A 167 -7.65 14.62 -21.43
N LEU A 168 -7.73 13.37 -21.88
CA LEU A 168 -6.74 12.33 -21.57
C LEU A 168 -5.38 12.62 -22.21
N ASP A 169 -5.37 13.14 -23.43
CA ASP A 169 -4.15 13.51 -24.16
C ASP A 169 -3.45 14.71 -23.52
N ALA A 170 -4.21 15.65 -22.94
CA ALA A 170 -3.65 16.74 -22.13
C ALA A 170 -3.17 16.28 -20.73
N SER A 171 -3.60 15.09 -20.27
CA SER A 171 -3.33 14.57 -18.93
C SER A 171 -2.63 13.20 -18.96
N GLN A 172 -1.54 13.11 -19.71
CA GLN A 172 -0.74 11.90 -19.80
C GLN A 172 -0.11 11.50 -18.46
N TYR A 173 0.33 10.24 -18.36
CA TYR A 173 1.11 9.78 -17.23
C TYR A 173 2.51 10.41 -17.22
N TYR A 174 2.94 10.89 -16.06
CA TYR A 174 4.21 11.56 -15.88
C TYR A 174 5.27 10.60 -15.29
N PRO A 175 6.33 10.24 -16.04
CA PRO A 175 7.33 9.27 -15.58
C PRO A 175 8.07 9.69 -14.30
N ASP A 176 8.28 10.99 -14.10
CA ASP A 176 8.98 11.52 -12.91
C ASP A 176 8.21 11.23 -11.61
N VAL A 177 6.88 11.14 -11.68
CA VAL A 177 6.03 10.79 -10.53
C VAL A 177 6.27 9.34 -10.11
N PHE A 178 6.38 8.42 -11.07
CA PHE A 178 6.74 7.02 -10.79
C PHE A 178 8.19 6.91 -10.31
N GLN A 179 9.11 7.68 -10.90
CA GLN A 179 10.51 7.67 -10.50
C GLN A 179 10.69 8.11 -9.04
N ARG A 180 9.91 9.09 -8.57
CA ARG A 180 9.91 9.51 -7.16
C ARG A 180 9.61 8.35 -6.20
N MET A 181 8.59 7.54 -6.51
CA MET A 181 8.25 6.35 -5.74
C MET A 181 9.40 5.34 -5.73
N ILE A 182 9.97 5.05 -6.91
CA ILE A 182 11.10 4.13 -7.03
C ILE A 182 12.30 4.61 -6.22
N ASN A 183 12.61 5.91 -6.24
CA ASN A 183 13.70 6.48 -5.45
C ASN A 183 13.47 6.31 -3.94
N LYS A 184 12.23 6.49 -3.47
CA LYS A 184 11.87 6.22 -2.06
C LYS A 184 12.06 4.75 -1.69
N ILE A 185 11.63 3.83 -2.56
CA ILE A 185 11.83 2.39 -2.33
C ILE A 185 13.32 2.02 -2.30
N LYS A 186 14.12 2.56 -3.21
CA LYS A 186 15.58 2.35 -3.23
C LYS A 186 16.25 2.85 -1.96
N ALA A 187 15.89 4.06 -1.52
CA ALA A 187 16.43 4.62 -0.29
C ALA A 187 16.12 3.75 0.94
N LEU A 188 14.96 3.08 0.98
CA LEU A 188 14.67 2.10 2.03
C LEU A 188 15.59 0.88 1.95
N ILE A 189 15.75 0.31 0.76
CA ILE A 189 16.61 -0.87 0.54
C ILE A 189 18.06 -0.56 0.96
N ASP A 190 18.59 0.59 0.55
CA ASP A 190 19.99 0.97 0.80
C ASP A 190 20.28 1.30 2.29
N ASN A 191 19.26 1.68 3.07
CA ASN A 191 19.40 2.07 4.48
C ASN A 191 19.27 0.90 5.48
N THR A 192 19.16 -0.35 5.03
CA THR A 192 18.83 -1.49 5.91
C THR A 192 19.94 -1.95 6.86
N SER A 193 21.14 -1.37 6.84
CA SER A 193 22.20 -1.70 7.79
C SER A 193 23.15 -0.52 8.03
N PRO A 194 22.84 0.40 8.95
CA PRO A 194 23.83 1.36 9.40
C PRO A 194 24.92 0.58 10.14
N SER A 195 26.07 0.36 9.50
CA SER A 195 27.24 -0.21 10.16
C SER A 195 27.60 0.65 11.37
N ILE A 196 28.02 0.03 12.48
CA ILE A 196 28.42 0.73 13.72
C ILE A 196 29.41 1.87 13.39
N GLU A 197 30.37 1.62 12.50
CA GLU A 197 31.35 2.62 12.06
C GLU A 197 30.69 3.85 11.40
N ASN A 198 29.71 3.66 10.51
CA ASN A 198 28.96 4.76 9.90
C ASN A 198 28.14 5.58 10.91
N VAL A 199 27.54 4.92 11.91
CA VAL A 199 26.78 5.61 12.97
C VAL A 199 27.74 6.41 13.87
N LEU A 200 28.85 5.80 14.27
CA LEU A 200 29.86 6.45 15.10
C LEU A 200 30.52 7.63 14.38
N ASN A 201 30.80 7.51 13.09
CA ASN A 201 31.38 8.59 12.28
C ASN A 201 30.40 9.75 12.05
N ARG A 202 29.09 9.47 11.92
CA ARG A 202 28.05 10.50 11.72
C ARG A 202 27.53 11.10 13.02
N GLY A 203 27.68 10.40 14.15
CA GLY A 203 27.23 10.83 15.47
C GLY A 203 25.71 10.76 15.71
N HIS A 204 24.95 10.11 14.81
CA HIS A 204 23.51 9.91 14.93
C HIS A 204 23.04 8.69 14.11
N PHE A 205 21.86 8.18 14.45
CA PHE A 205 21.17 7.10 13.73
C PHE A 205 20.47 7.59 12.46
#